data_AF-A0A6H9H4C1-F1
#
_entry.id   AF-A0A6H9H4C1-F1
#
_cell.length_a   1.000
_cell.length_b   1.000
_cell.length_c   1.000
_cell.angle_alpha   90.00
_cell.angle_beta   90.00
_cell.angle_gamma   90.00
#
_symmetry.space_group_name_H-M   'P 1'
#
loop_
_entity.id
_entity.type
_entity.pdbx_description
1 polymer ?
#
loop_
_entity_poly.entity_id
_entity_poly.type
_entity_poly.pdbx_seq_one_letter_code
_entity_poly.pdbx_strand_id
1 'polypeptide(L)'
;MANDGLAPLSDAPSLEGMDYDERVETMVTWFLENFEDPVNETPYNSREGGYLYIHGGPFEAQDFIPYAFPDASEDEHQAAIDQLDADGPDYAPNGSRVLYPDDDYDEEEYLNLRRPLGIRLDQLAGQLDTVRSHVEAILALQAEDEKKPAGIGHNGPPPDEDVLSLADVLASIEEVKAELAKPDREVTANVEVVQRAEGRFRQLFSWVGGVLAAGVGFAVTATAEGFFSKVGEKAFEYVERHQAEIIATTQSAAETLASWADAVMSII
;
A
#
# COMPACT_ATOMS: atom_id res chain seq x y z
N MET A 1 3.83 7.71 -25.45
CA MET A 1 4.81 8.06 -24.40
C MET A 1 4.19 7.58 -23.10
N ALA A 2 4.85 6.68 -22.37
CA ALA A 2 4.28 6.12 -21.14
C ALA A 2 4.27 7.22 -20.08
N ASN A 3 3.08 7.54 -19.56
CA ASN A 3 2.88 8.59 -18.59
C ASN A 3 3.04 7.97 -17.19
N ASP A 4 4.28 7.64 -16.84
CA ASP A 4 4.66 6.78 -15.70
C ASP A 4 4.22 7.35 -14.33
N GLY A 5 3.76 8.60 -14.26
CA GLY A 5 3.27 9.27 -13.05
C GLY A 5 1.75 9.24 -12.81
N LEU A 6 0.94 8.63 -13.69
CA LEU A 6 -0.52 8.57 -13.50
C LEU A 6 -1.02 7.20 -13.07
N ALA A 7 -1.86 7.14 -12.04
CA ALA A 7 -2.62 5.94 -11.74
C ALA A 7 -3.45 5.48 -12.96
N PRO A 8 -3.70 4.16 -13.12
CA PRO A 8 -4.67 3.67 -14.10
C PRO A 8 -6.03 4.36 -13.95
N LEU A 9 -6.82 4.37 -15.02
CA LEU A 9 -8.21 4.83 -14.94
C LEU A 9 -9.00 3.93 -13.98
N SER A 10 -9.96 4.49 -13.25
CA SER A 10 -10.91 3.68 -12.49
C SER A 10 -11.73 2.82 -13.45
N ASP A 11 -12.16 1.65 -12.98
CA ASP A 11 -13.03 0.77 -13.77
C ASP A 11 -14.37 1.48 -14.04
N ALA A 12 -14.85 1.37 -15.28
CA ALA A 12 -16.12 1.94 -15.67
C ALA A 12 -17.28 1.19 -14.98
N PRO A 13 -18.19 1.89 -14.28
CA PRO A 13 -19.35 1.26 -13.65
C PRO A 13 -20.30 0.64 -14.70
N SER A 14 -21.00 -0.43 -14.31
CA SER A 14 -22.02 -1.03 -15.17
C SER A 14 -23.21 -0.10 -15.36
N LEU A 15 -23.71 -0.01 -16.60
CA LEU A 15 -24.90 0.76 -16.99
C LEU A 15 -26.20 -0.08 -16.98
N GLU A 16 -26.12 -1.34 -16.54
CA GLU A 16 -27.26 -2.26 -16.59
C GLU A 16 -28.37 -1.85 -15.59
N GLY A 17 -29.60 -1.75 -16.10
CA GLY A 17 -30.77 -1.44 -15.27
C GLY A 17 -30.98 0.05 -14.98
N MET A 18 -30.07 0.93 -15.41
CA MET A 18 -30.18 2.38 -15.31
C MET A 18 -31.04 2.96 -16.45
N ASP A 19 -31.72 4.07 -16.19
CA ASP A 19 -32.39 4.84 -17.24
C ASP A 19 -31.41 5.73 -18.03
N TYR A 20 -31.91 6.43 -19.05
CA TYR A 20 -31.07 7.22 -19.95
C TYR A 20 -30.30 8.33 -19.23
N ASP A 21 -30.98 9.10 -18.35
CA ASP A 21 -30.36 10.23 -17.66
C ASP A 21 -29.34 9.73 -16.64
N GLU A 22 -29.67 8.63 -15.93
CA GLU A 22 -28.76 7.96 -14.99
C GLU A 22 -27.49 7.44 -15.68
N ARG A 23 -27.62 6.90 -16.90
CA ARG A 23 -26.48 6.40 -17.68
C ARG A 23 -25.56 7.54 -18.11
N VAL A 24 -26.13 8.63 -18.61
CA VAL A 24 -25.36 9.84 -18.98
C VAL A 24 -24.63 10.40 -17.76
N GLU A 25 -25.33 10.58 -16.63
CA GLU A 25 -24.73 11.09 -15.39
C GLU A 25 -23.62 10.18 -14.86
N THR A 26 -23.80 8.86 -14.96
CA THR A 26 -22.80 7.87 -14.57
C THR A 26 -21.51 8.00 -15.40
N MET A 27 -21.63 8.17 -16.73
CA MET A 27 -20.48 8.37 -17.61
C MET A 27 -19.74 9.67 -17.34
N VAL A 28 -20.48 10.77 -17.10
CA VAL A 28 -19.92 12.08 -16.73
C VAL A 28 -19.20 12.01 -15.40
N THR A 29 -19.82 11.37 -14.40
CA THR A 29 -19.23 11.23 -13.06
C THR A 29 -17.94 10.42 -13.11
N TRP A 30 -17.94 9.27 -13.78
CA TRP A 30 -16.74 8.46 -13.98
C TRP A 30 -15.63 9.26 -14.67
N PHE A 31 -15.97 10.07 -15.69
CA PHE A 31 -14.96 10.89 -16.36
C PHE A 31 -14.35 11.92 -15.41
N LEU A 32 -15.17 12.60 -14.60
CA LEU A 32 -14.70 13.62 -13.65
C LEU A 32 -13.96 13.04 -12.43
N GLU A 33 -14.18 11.77 -12.10
CA GLU A 33 -13.33 11.04 -11.15
C GLU A 33 -11.92 10.79 -11.71
N ASN A 34 -11.81 10.66 -13.03
CA ASN A 34 -10.55 10.37 -13.72
C ASN A 34 -9.85 11.59 -14.31
N PHE A 35 -10.59 12.64 -14.61
CA PHE A 35 -10.11 13.84 -15.29
C PHE A 35 -10.73 15.07 -14.66
N GLU A 36 -10.08 16.21 -14.81
CA GLU A 36 -10.57 17.47 -14.27
C GLU A 36 -10.28 18.62 -15.22
N ASP A 37 -10.99 19.73 -15.02
CA ASP A 37 -10.67 20.98 -15.71
C ASP A 37 -9.24 21.42 -15.34
N PRO A 38 -8.37 21.71 -16.34
CA PRO A 38 -7.00 22.12 -16.10
C PRO A 38 -6.88 23.39 -15.23
N VAL A 39 -7.93 24.20 -15.09
CA VAL A 39 -7.96 25.34 -14.17
C VAL A 39 -7.72 24.95 -12.70
N ASN A 40 -7.99 23.71 -12.33
CA ASN A 40 -7.90 23.25 -10.94
C ASN A 40 -6.44 23.03 -10.52
N GLU A 41 -5.78 22.00 -11.02
CA GLU A 41 -4.41 21.66 -10.60
C GLU A 41 -3.35 21.77 -11.70
N THR A 42 -3.67 22.28 -12.90
CA THR A 42 -2.68 22.42 -13.98
C THR A 42 -1.99 23.79 -13.96
N PRO A 43 -0.65 23.87 -13.88
CA PRO A 43 0.05 25.14 -13.88
C PRO A 43 -0.22 25.99 -15.13
N TYR A 44 -0.54 27.26 -14.96
CA TYR A 44 -0.83 28.19 -16.06
C TYR A 44 0.33 29.15 -16.34
N ASN A 45 0.84 29.18 -17.57
CA ASN A 45 1.86 30.14 -18.00
C ASN A 45 1.21 31.40 -18.58
N SER A 46 1.15 32.47 -17.78
CA SER A 46 0.56 33.75 -18.19
C SER A 46 1.33 34.51 -19.27
N ARG A 47 2.61 34.18 -19.54
CA ARG A 47 3.41 34.81 -20.60
C ARG A 47 3.11 34.20 -21.97
N GLU A 48 2.86 32.89 -22.02
CA GLU A 48 2.57 32.14 -23.25
C GLU A 48 1.07 31.94 -23.48
N GLY A 49 0.26 32.06 -22.43
CA GLY A 49 -1.21 32.04 -22.51
C GLY A 49 -1.79 30.63 -22.60
N GLY A 50 -1.36 29.71 -21.73
CA GLY A 50 -1.89 28.34 -21.72
C GLY A 50 -1.50 27.52 -20.49
N TYR A 51 -2.15 26.36 -20.34
CA TYR A 51 -1.87 25.37 -19.33
C TYR A 51 -0.64 24.53 -19.68
N LEU A 52 0.13 24.14 -18.67
CA LEU A 52 1.30 23.28 -18.76
C LEU A 52 0.92 21.88 -18.27
N TYR A 53 0.60 20.98 -19.19
CA TYR A 53 0.21 19.59 -18.93
C TYR A 53 1.39 18.70 -18.47
N ILE A 54 1.99 19.04 -17.34
CA ILE A 54 3.19 18.37 -16.79
C ILE A 54 2.94 16.92 -16.36
N HIS A 55 1.67 16.56 -16.12
CA HIS A 55 1.23 15.20 -15.75
C HIS A 55 0.53 14.49 -16.91
N GLY A 56 0.62 15.02 -18.14
CA GLY A 56 -0.04 14.53 -19.34
C GLY A 56 -1.32 15.27 -19.70
N GLY A 57 -1.78 15.05 -20.93
CA GLY A 57 -2.88 15.77 -21.56
C GLY A 57 -2.42 16.73 -22.68
N PRO A 58 -3.33 17.56 -23.23
CA PRO A 58 -4.77 17.56 -22.93
C PRO A 58 -5.43 16.24 -23.33
N PHE A 59 -6.44 15.83 -22.55
CA PHE A 59 -7.31 14.69 -22.85
C PHE A 59 -8.68 15.19 -23.26
N GLU A 60 -9.35 14.48 -24.16
CA GLU A 60 -10.65 14.86 -24.69
C GLU A 60 -11.69 13.80 -24.34
N ALA A 61 -12.89 14.19 -23.87
CA ALA A 61 -13.92 13.26 -23.44
C ALA A 61 -14.31 12.26 -24.55
N GLN A 62 -14.29 12.71 -25.82
CA GLN A 62 -14.59 11.88 -26.99
C GLN A 62 -13.67 10.66 -27.17
N ASP A 63 -12.43 10.71 -26.65
CA ASP A 63 -11.49 9.60 -26.77
C ASP A 63 -11.72 8.53 -25.68
N PHE A 64 -12.27 8.91 -24.54
CA PHE A 64 -12.36 8.06 -23.35
C PHE A 64 -13.76 7.51 -23.09
N ILE A 65 -14.82 8.32 -23.27
CA ILE A 65 -16.19 7.89 -22.97
C ILE A 65 -16.61 6.65 -23.79
N PRO A 66 -16.45 6.62 -25.13
CA PRO A 66 -16.86 5.45 -25.92
C PRO A 66 -15.99 4.22 -25.63
N TYR A 67 -14.73 4.43 -25.25
CA TYR A 67 -13.81 3.35 -24.90
C TYR A 67 -14.16 2.71 -23.55
N ALA A 68 -14.49 3.53 -22.55
CA ALA A 68 -14.84 3.09 -21.20
C ALA A 68 -16.22 2.43 -21.15
N PHE A 69 -17.17 2.89 -21.97
CA PHE A 69 -18.55 2.42 -21.99
C PHE A 69 -18.95 1.88 -23.37
N PRO A 70 -18.33 0.79 -23.86
CA PRO A 70 -18.58 0.28 -25.21
C PRO A 70 -20.02 -0.23 -25.43
N ASP A 71 -20.75 -0.51 -24.35
CA ASP A 71 -22.14 -0.99 -24.37
C ASP A 71 -23.19 0.13 -24.31
N ALA A 72 -22.77 1.40 -24.18
CA ALA A 72 -23.66 2.55 -24.33
C ALA A 72 -23.88 2.90 -25.81
N SER A 73 -25.03 3.51 -26.09
CA SER A 73 -25.36 3.98 -27.44
C SER A 73 -24.65 5.29 -27.77
N GLU A 74 -24.47 5.55 -29.06
CA GLU A 74 -23.84 6.78 -29.56
C GLU A 74 -24.54 8.06 -29.05
N ASP A 75 -25.86 8.05 -28.95
CA ASP A 75 -26.64 9.18 -28.44
C ASP A 75 -26.34 9.45 -26.95
N GLU A 76 -26.16 8.38 -26.15
CA GLU A 76 -25.78 8.48 -24.74
C GLU A 76 -24.34 8.98 -24.58
N HIS A 77 -23.40 8.49 -25.41
CA HIS A 77 -22.02 8.98 -25.43
C HIS A 77 -21.97 10.46 -25.77
N GLN A 78 -22.65 10.88 -26.83
CA GLN A 78 -22.66 12.27 -27.26
C GLN A 78 -23.28 13.17 -26.19
N ALA A 79 -24.36 12.74 -25.53
CA ALA A 79 -24.97 13.52 -24.46
C ALA A 79 -24.02 13.73 -23.26
N ALA A 80 -23.26 12.71 -22.87
CA ALA A 80 -22.26 12.84 -21.82
C ALA A 80 -21.09 13.77 -22.22
N ILE A 81 -20.58 13.62 -23.45
CA ILE A 81 -19.51 14.46 -23.99
C ILE A 81 -19.96 15.91 -24.08
N ASP A 82 -21.16 16.19 -24.60
CA ASP A 82 -21.72 17.54 -24.69
C ASP A 82 -21.87 18.19 -23.32
N GLN A 83 -22.20 17.40 -22.28
CA GLN A 83 -22.30 17.89 -20.91
C GLN A 83 -20.94 18.22 -20.31
N LEU A 84 -19.92 17.42 -20.60
CA LEU A 84 -18.54 17.65 -20.16
C LEU A 84 -17.95 18.88 -20.85
N ASP A 85 -17.96 18.88 -22.19
CA ASP A 85 -17.23 19.85 -23.02
C ASP A 85 -17.91 21.23 -23.09
N ALA A 86 -18.98 21.46 -22.32
CA ALA A 86 -19.74 22.71 -22.30
C ALA A 86 -18.87 23.94 -22.03
N ASP A 87 -17.84 23.79 -21.19
CA ASP A 87 -16.89 24.85 -20.81
C ASP A 87 -15.52 24.73 -21.50
N GLY A 88 -15.31 23.68 -22.31
CA GLY A 88 -14.09 23.43 -23.07
C GLY A 88 -13.74 21.93 -23.13
N PRO A 89 -13.09 21.45 -24.21
CA PRO A 89 -12.82 20.02 -24.41
C PRO A 89 -11.50 19.53 -23.78
N ASP A 90 -10.72 20.44 -23.19
CA ASP A 90 -9.37 20.14 -22.74
C ASP A 90 -9.37 19.73 -21.26
N TYR A 91 -9.00 18.48 -20.97
CA TYR A 91 -8.91 17.97 -19.61
C TYR A 91 -7.50 17.59 -19.19
N ALA A 92 -7.24 17.72 -17.89
CA ALA A 92 -6.07 17.16 -17.22
C ALA A 92 -6.46 15.89 -16.44
N PRO A 93 -5.51 15.02 -16.08
CA PRO A 93 -5.76 13.96 -15.11
C PRO A 93 -6.27 14.55 -13.79
N ASN A 94 -7.28 13.93 -13.18
CA ASN A 94 -7.73 14.32 -11.85
C ASN A 94 -6.55 14.22 -10.85
N GLY A 95 -6.44 15.19 -9.94
CA GLY A 95 -5.36 15.22 -8.93
C GLY A 95 -5.21 13.92 -8.13
N SER A 96 -6.32 13.21 -7.88
CA SER A 96 -6.32 11.90 -7.22
C SER A 96 -5.56 10.81 -7.99
N ARG A 97 -5.39 10.98 -9.30
CA ARG A 97 -4.60 10.09 -10.18
C ARG A 97 -3.17 10.56 -10.37
N VAL A 98 -2.90 11.84 -10.08
CA VAL A 98 -1.55 12.39 -10.09
C VAL A 98 -0.85 11.89 -8.85
N LEU A 99 0.04 10.94 -9.08
CA LEU A 99 0.83 10.41 -8.01
C LEU A 99 2.09 11.27 -7.91
N TYR A 100 2.06 12.19 -6.97
CA TYR A 100 3.27 12.87 -6.54
C TYR A 100 4.18 11.81 -5.90
N PRO A 101 5.45 11.69 -6.34
CA PRO A 101 6.42 11.03 -5.48
C PRO A 101 6.43 11.83 -4.19
N ASP A 102 5.85 11.28 -3.12
CA ASP A 102 6.24 11.70 -1.79
C ASP A 102 7.76 11.47 -1.75
N ASP A 103 8.53 12.50 -1.41
CA ASP A 103 10.00 12.50 -1.40
C ASP A 103 10.61 11.40 -0.48
N ASP A 104 9.74 10.62 0.18
CA ASP A 104 10.04 9.63 1.20
C ASP A 104 9.78 8.17 0.74
N TYR A 105 9.15 7.92 -0.42
CA TYR A 105 8.96 6.55 -0.94
C TYR A 105 10.06 6.16 -1.91
N ASP A 106 10.63 4.97 -1.72
CA ASP A 106 11.49 4.36 -2.72
C ASP A 106 10.68 4.11 -4.00
N GLU A 107 11.21 4.52 -5.15
CA GLU A 107 10.59 4.31 -6.48
C GLU A 107 10.23 2.83 -6.70
N GLU A 108 11.01 1.91 -6.11
CA GLU A 108 10.74 0.47 -6.16
C GLU A 108 9.51 0.06 -5.34
N GLU A 109 9.29 0.67 -4.17
CA GLU A 109 8.10 0.47 -3.32
C GLU A 109 6.83 0.98 -4.01
N TYR A 110 6.93 2.16 -4.61
CA TYR A 110 5.86 2.76 -5.40
C TYR A 110 5.48 1.92 -6.64
N LEU A 111 6.48 1.41 -7.37
CA LEU A 111 6.25 0.51 -8.50
C LEU A 111 5.66 -0.84 -8.07
N ASN A 112 6.01 -1.32 -6.87
CA ASN A 112 5.45 -2.55 -6.33
C ASN A 112 3.94 -2.43 -6.05
N LEU A 113 3.47 -1.31 -5.49
CA LEU A 113 2.04 -1.06 -5.23
C LEU A 113 1.18 -1.05 -6.49
N ARG A 114 1.72 -0.57 -7.62
CA ARG A 114 1.05 -0.55 -8.93
C ARG A 114 0.91 -1.92 -9.59
N ARG A 115 1.58 -2.96 -9.10
CA ARG A 115 1.53 -4.28 -9.75
C ARG A 115 0.17 -4.94 -9.53
N PRO A 116 -0.36 -5.65 -10.54
CA PRO A 116 -1.56 -6.46 -10.38
C PRO A 116 -1.43 -7.37 -9.15
N LEU A 117 -2.53 -7.53 -8.40
CA LEU A 117 -2.51 -8.27 -7.12
C LEU A 117 -1.87 -9.65 -7.26
N GLY A 118 -2.17 -10.40 -8.33
CA GLY A 118 -1.55 -11.71 -8.57
C GLY A 118 -0.01 -11.67 -8.63
N ILE A 119 0.58 -10.63 -9.23
CA ILE A 119 2.05 -10.46 -9.26
C ILE A 119 2.60 -10.15 -7.87
N ARG A 120 1.90 -9.33 -7.08
CA ARG A 120 2.29 -9.05 -5.69
C ARG A 120 2.19 -10.30 -4.81
N LEU A 121 1.15 -11.12 -4.99
CA LEU A 121 0.99 -12.40 -4.29
C LEU A 121 2.07 -13.43 -4.67
N ASP A 122 2.52 -13.43 -5.93
CA ASP A 122 3.66 -14.26 -6.36
C ASP A 122 4.97 -13.85 -5.67
N GLN A 123 5.15 -12.55 -5.38
CA GLN A 123 6.32 -12.03 -4.68
C GLN A 123 6.22 -12.19 -3.16
N LEU A 124 5.00 -12.17 -2.62
CA LEU A 124 4.74 -12.25 -1.19
C LEU A 124 5.38 -13.49 -0.57
N ALA A 125 5.36 -14.65 -1.23
CA ALA A 125 6.01 -15.85 -0.70
C ALA A 125 7.50 -15.64 -0.36
N GLY A 126 8.24 -14.95 -1.24
CA GLY A 126 9.65 -14.61 -1.00
C GLY A 126 9.83 -13.57 0.11
N GLN A 127 8.95 -12.57 0.16
CA GLN A 127 8.95 -11.57 1.24
C GLN A 127 8.70 -12.22 2.61
N LEU A 128 7.76 -13.17 2.69
CA LEU A 128 7.49 -13.95 3.89
C LEU A 128 8.70 -14.78 4.33
N ASP A 129 9.46 -15.36 3.40
CA ASP A 129 10.70 -16.08 3.69
C ASP A 129 11.80 -15.16 4.25
N THR A 130 11.93 -13.96 3.68
CA THR A 130 12.86 -12.95 4.18
C THR A 130 12.49 -12.50 5.58
N VAL A 131 11.23 -12.10 5.82
CA VAL A 131 10.75 -11.68 7.15
C VAL A 131 10.92 -12.81 8.16
N ARG A 132 10.55 -14.05 7.80
CA ARG A 132 10.77 -15.24 8.64
C ARG A 132 12.23 -15.37 9.05
N SER A 133 13.15 -15.27 8.11
CA SER A 133 14.60 -15.41 8.36
C SER A 133 15.11 -14.36 9.36
N HIS A 134 14.67 -13.11 9.24
CA HIS A 134 15.04 -12.07 10.21
C HIS A 134 14.43 -12.32 11.59
N VAL A 135 13.15 -12.70 11.66
CA VAL A 135 12.48 -12.99 12.94
C VAL A 135 13.14 -14.17 13.65
N GLU A 136 13.46 -15.25 12.94
CA GLU A 136 14.19 -16.40 13.48
C GLU A 136 15.59 -16.00 13.98
N ALA A 137 16.32 -15.15 13.25
CA ALA A 137 17.62 -14.65 13.67
C ALA A 137 17.53 -13.80 14.96
N ILE A 138 16.55 -12.91 15.05
CA ILE A 138 16.32 -12.08 16.24
C ILE A 138 16.03 -12.95 17.46
N LEU A 139 15.13 -13.93 17.33
CA LEU A 139 14.80 -14.89 18.39
C LEU A 139 16.01 -15.71 18.83
N ALA A 140 16.85 -16.15 17.88
CA ALA A 140 18.06 -16.90 18.20
C ALA A 140 19.06 -16.05 19.00
N LEU A 141 19.24 -14.77 18.64
CA LEU A 141 20.12 -13.84 19.34
C LEU A 141 19.60 -13.51 20.74
N GLN A 142 18.28 -13.33 20.91
CA GLN A 142 17.64 -13.17 22.21
C GLN A 142 17.93 -14.37 23.13
N ALA A 143 17.75 -15.59 22.62
CA ALA A 143 18.02 -16.81 23.37
C ALA A 143 19.51 -17.03 23.70
N GLU A 144 20.44 -16.41 22.97
CA GLU A 144 21.86 -16.40 23.31
C GLU A 144 22.19 -15.44 24.47
N ASP A 145 21.57 -14.25 24.48
CA ASP A 145 21.81 -13.27 25.54
C ASP A 145 21.23 -13.73 26.89
N GLU A 146 20.12 -14.46 26.89
CA GLU A 146 19.54 -15.09 28.10
C GLU A 146 20.45 -16.15 28.74
N LYS A 147 21.38 -16.77 27.99
CA LYS A 147 22.29 -17.82 28.50
C LYS A 147 23.46 -17.27 29.32
N LYS A 148 23.66 -15.95 29.40
CA LYS A 148 24.69 -15.33 30.26
C LYS A 148 24.25 -15.45 31.74
N PRO A 149 25.14 -15.84 32.68
CA PRO A 149 24.76 -16.01 34.09
C PRO A 149 24.22 -14.69 34.66
N ALA A 150 22.99 -14.76 35.18
CA ALA A 150 22.22 -13.61 35.65
C ALA A 150 22.99 -12.82 36.72
N GLY A 151 23.38 -11.59 36.37
CA GLY A 151 23.63 -10.56 37.37
C GLY A 151 22.34 -10.31 38.14
N ILE A 152 22.44 -10.35 39.46
CA ILE A 152 21.31 -10.25 40.40
C ILE A 152 20.54 -8.94 40.15
N GLY A 153 19.30 -9.05 39.67
CA GLY A 153 18.28 -8.01 39.83
C GLY A 153 17.55 -7.58 38.55
N HIS A 154 16.65 -8.42 38.04
CA HIS A 154 15.64 -7.96 37.07
C HIS A 154 14.28 -8.61 37.37
N ASN A 155 13.55 -8.03 38.33
CA ASN A 155 12.10 -8.20 38.36
C ASN A 155 11.56 -7.41 37.17
N GLY A 156 11.38 -8.09 36.03
CA GLY A 156 10.68 -7.52 34.91
C GLY A 156 9.25 -7.14 35.33
N PRO A 157 8.73 -5.97 34.94
CA PRO A 157 7.31 -5.68 35.08
C PRO A 157 6.50 -6.74 34.31
N PRO A 158 5.23 -6.99 34.69
CA PRO A 158 4.37 -7.91 33.95
C PRO A 158 4.33 -7.53 32.47
N PRO A 159 4.22 -8.51 31.56
CA PRO A 159 4.13 -8.23 30.12
C PRO A 159 2.89 -7.35 29.87
N ASP A 160 3.09 -6.23 29.18
CA ASP A 160 1.96 -5.47 28.64
C ASP A 160 1.25 -6.36 27.58
N GLU A 161 -0.08 -6.38 27.57
CA GLU A 161 -0.87 -7.23 26.66
C GLU A 161 -0.73 -6.83 25.18
N ASP A 162 -0.13 -5.68 24.89
CA ASP A 162 0.10 -5.12 23.54
C ASP A 162 1.52 -5.37 23.00
N VAL A 163 2.33 -6.22 23.65
CA VAL A 163 3.69 -6.51 23.18
C VAL A 163 3.65 -7.48 22.00
N LEU A 164 4.22 -7.06 20.87
CA LEU A 164 4.44 -7.93 19.71
C LEU A 164 5.11 -9.25 20.12
N SER A 165 4.48 -10.35 19.76
CA SER A 165 5.03 -11.69 19.88
C SER A 165 5.66 -12.11 18.55
N LEU A 166 6.99 -12.17 18.50
CA LEU A 166 7.74 -12.63 17.31
C LEU A 166 7.38 -14.08 16.93
N ALA A 167 7.02 -14.92 17.90
CA ALA A 167 6.53 -16.28 17.64
C ALA A 167 5.17 -16.27 16.92
N ASP A 168 4.29 -15.33 17.25
CA ASP A 168 3.00 -15.17 16.58
C ASP A 168 3.15 -14.62 15.16
N VAL A 169 4.16 -13.79 14.90
CA VAL A 169 4.53 -13.39 13.53
C VAL A 169 4.89 -14.62 12.70
N LEU A 170 5.75 -15.50 13.22
CA LEU A 170 6.12 -16.75 12.53
C LEU A 170 4.90 -17.64 12.27
N ALA A 171 3.99 -17.77 13.25
CA ALA A 171 2.76 -18.51 13.07
C ALA A 171 1.89 -17.91 11.95
N SER A 172 1.74 -16.59 11.92
CA SER A 172 1.00 -15.90 10.84
C SER A 172 1.63 -16.09 9.47
N ILE A 173 2.96 -16.13 9.36
CA ILE A 173 3.64 -16.38 8.10
C ILE A 173 3.24 -17.74 7.53
N GLU A 174 3.19 -18.78 8.36
CA GLU A 174 2.82 -20.12 7.91
C GLU A 174 1.32 -20.20 7.54
N GLU A 175 0.44 -19.50 8.26
CA GLU A 175 -0.97 -19.38 7.90
C GLU A 175 -1.14 -18.70 6.53
N VAL A 176 -0.48 -17.56 6.31
CA VAL A 176 -0.54 -16.83 5.03
C VAL A 176 0.03 -17.67 3.88
N LYS A 177 1.11 -18.43 4.10
CA LYS A 177 1.64 -19.34 3.07
C LYS A 177 0.64 -20.43 2.69
N ALA A 178 -0.13 -20.94 3.65
CA ALA A 178 -1.19 -21.90 3.36
C ALA A 178 -2.31 -21.27 2.52
N GLU A 179 -2.66 -20.01 2.79
CA GLU A 179 -3.61 -19.23 1.98
C GLU A 179 -3.08 -18.98 0.56
N LEU A 180 -1.80 -18.64 0.42
CA LEU A 180 -1.14 -18.41 -0.87
C LEU A 180 -1.05 -19.67 -1.75
N ALA A 181 -1.17 -20.85 -1.15
CA ALA A 181 -1.14 -22.12 -1.87
C ALA A 181 -2.51 -22.54 -2.44
N LYS A 182 -3.59 -21.80 -2.12
CA LYS A 182 -4.93 -22.11 -2.62
C LYS A 182 -5.06 -21.77 -4.13
N PRO A 183 -5.86 -22.53 -4.89
CA PRO A 183 -6.26 -22.11 -6.22
C PRO A 183 -7.12 -20.84 -6.14
N ASP A 184 -6.98 -19.94 -7.11
CA ASP A 184 -7.71 -18.67 -7.16
C ASP A 184 -7.62 -17.89 -5.84
N ARG A 185 -6.43 -17.91 -5.22
CA ARG A 185 -6.13 -17.33 -3.90
C ARG A 185 -6.55 -15.87 -3.78
N GLU A 186 -6.55 -15.12 -4.88
CA GLU A 186 -7.01 -13.73 -4.96
C GLU A 186 -8.44 -13.57 -4.42
N VAL A 187 -9.26 -14.62 -4.50
CA VAL A 187 -10.69 -14.60 -4.16
C VAL A 187 -11.10 -15.66 -3.14
N THR A 188 -10.30 -16.73 -2.96
CA THR A 188 -10.64 -17.87 -2.08
C THR A 188 -9.95 -17.84 -0.71
N ALA A 189 -9.09 -16.84 -0.46
CA ALA A 189 -8.38 -16.76 0.80
C ALA A 189 -9.30 -16.49 1.98
N ASN A 190 -8.87 -16.93 3.16
CA ASN A 190 -9.54 -16.59 4.41
C ASN A 190 -9.16 -15.17 4.82
N VAL A 191 -10.10 -14.23 4.66
CA VAL A 191 -9.90 -12.81 4.99
C VAL A 191 -9.42 -12.58 6.43
N GLU A 192 -9.91 -13.34 7.42
CA GLU A 192 -9.51 -13.17 8.82
C GLU A 192 -8.05 -13.56 9.05
N VAL A 193 -7.55 -14.56 8.30
CA VAL A 193 -6.14 -14.96 8.34
C VAL A 193 -5.26 -13.86 7.74
N VAL A 194 -5.67 -13.34 6.58
CA VAL A 194 -4.92 -12.29 5.87
C VAL A 194 -4.87 -11.00 6.69
N GLN A 195 -6.01 -10.54 7.23
CA GLN A 195 -6.08 -9.34 8.08
C GLN A 195 -5.29 -9.48 9.39
N ARG A 196 -5.36 -10.65 10.04
CA ARG A 196 -4.58 -10.91 11.25
C ARG A 196 -3.08 -10.83 10.98
N ALA A 197 -2.63 -11.40 9.86
CA ALA A 197 -1.24 -11.34 9.46
C ALA A 197 -0.82 -9.90 9.11
N GLU A 198 -1.66 -9.15 8.39
CA GLU A 198 -1.44 -7.74 8.08
C GLU A 198 -1.21 -6.91 9.37
N GLY A 199 -2.10 -7.06 10.36
CA GLY A 199 -1.95 -6.40 11.65
C GLY A 199 -0.65 -6.77 12.37
N ARG A 200 -0.26 -8.05 12.34
CA ARG A 200 1.01 -8.52 12.92
C ARG A 200 2.24 -7.96 12.21
N PHE A 201 2.19 -7.80 10.89
CA PHE A 201 3.27 -7.20 10.11
C PHE A 201 3.39 -5.70 10.41
N ARG A 202 2.27 -4.97 10.56
CA ARG A 202 2.31 -3.57 11.03
C ARG A 202 2.87 -3.44 12.44
N GLN A 203 2.52 -4.35 13.34
CA GLN A 203 3.10 -4.39 14.67
C GLN A 203 4.60 -4.68 14.61
N LEU A 204 5.06 -5.59 13.73
CA LEU A 204 6.48 -5.84 13.50
C LEU A 204 7.21 -4.59 12.99
N PHE A 205 6.66 -3.91 11.99
CA PHE A 205 7.20 -2.66 11.47
C PHE A 205 7.33 -1.60 12.58
N SER A 206 6.26 -1.39 13.36
CA SER A 206 6.26 -0.45 14.49
C SER A 206 7.28 -0.83 15.56
N TRP A 207 7.40 -2.13 15.86
CA TRP A 207 8.37 -2.65 16.81
C TRP A 207 9.81 -2.38 16.34
N VAL A 208 10.14 -2.64 15.07
CA VAL A 208 11.45 -2.34 14.48
C VAL A 208 11.76 -0.84 14.56
N GLY A 209 10.80 0.01 14.21
CA GLY A 209 10.94 1.47 14.36
C GLY A 209 11.21 1.89 15.81
N GLY A 210 10.52 1.26 16.78
CA GLY A 210 10.75 1.47 18.21
C GLY A 210 12.16 1.06 18.66
N VAL A 211 12.67 -0.08 18.16
CA VAL A 211 14.05 -0.55 18.41
C VAL A 211 15.06 0.49 17.92
N LEU A 212 14.91 0.98 16.70
CA LEU A 212 15.84 1.94 16.10
C LEU A 212 15.79 3.32 16.77
N ALA A 213 14.59 3.79 17.12
CA ALA A 213 14.40 5.04 17.86
C ALA A 213 15.09 5.01 19.23
N ALA A 214 15.09 3.85 19.91
CA ALA A 214 15.86 3.66 21.14
C ALA A 214 17.37 3.72 20.89
N GLY A 215 17.85 3.24 19.73
CA GLY A 215 19.24 3.28 19.24
C GLY A 215 19.83 4.68 19.04
N VAL A 216 19.07 5.57 18.40
CA VAL A 216 19.53 6.93 18.05
C VAL A 216 19.62 7.85 19.28
N GLY A 217 18.92 7.50 20.37
CA GLY A 217 18.93 8.23 21.63
C GLY A 217 20.06 7.82 22.58
N PHE A 218 21.26 8.39 22.43
CA PHE A 218 22.32 8.40 23.45
C PHE A 218 21.95 9.24 24.70
N ALA A 219 20.68 9.25 25.10
CA ALA A 219 20.17 9.82 26.34
C ALA A 219 19.53 8.69 27.15
N VAL A 220 20.24 8.25 28.18
CA VAL A 220 19.81 7.27 29.18
C VAL A 220 18.51 7.74 29.84
N THR A 221 17.38 7.35 29.26
CA THR A 221 16.06 7.41 29.91
C THR A 221 15.68 5.99 30.29
N ALA A 222 15.02 5.82 31.45
CA ALA A 222 14.66 4.49 31.99
C ALA A 222 13.79 3.66 31.02
N THR A 223 13.10 4.31 30.09
CA THR A 223 12.30 3.67 29.02
C THR A 223 13.18 3.04 27.94
N ALA A 224 14.28 3.68 27.54
CA ALA A 224 15.22 3.11 26.58
C ALA A 224 15.95 1.90 27.19
N GLU A 225 16.46 2.02 28.42
CA GLU A 225 17.13 0.91 29.14
C GLU A 225 16.22 -0.33 29.29
N GLY A 226 14.94 -0.12 29.62
CA GLY A 226 13.96 -1.21 29.70
C GLY A 226 13.69 -1.89 28.36
N PHE A 227 13.63 -1.13 27.27
CA PHE A 227 13.41 -1.66 25.92
C PHE A 227 14.63 -2.43 25.39
N PHE A 228 15.85 -1.88 25.53
CA PHE A 228 17.09 -2.57 25.18
C PHE A 228 17.28 -3.88 25.95
N SER A 229 16.92 -3.89 27.25
CA SER A 229 17.02 -5.10 28.06
C SER A 229 16.10 -6.24 27.59
N LYS A 230 14.97 -5.90 26.95
CA LYS A 230 14.02 -6.88 26.38
C LYS A 230 14.45 -7.37 25.00
N VAL A 231 15.06 -6.50 24.19
CA VAL A 231 15.51 -6.85 22.83
C VAL A 231 16.82 -7.66 22.87
N GLY A 232 17.75 -7.31 23.76
CA GLY A 232 19.09 -7.89 23.79
C GLY A 232 20.07 -7.13 22.89
N GLU A 233 21.32 -6.97 23.33
CA GLU A 233 22.35 -6.17 22.66
C GLU A 233 22.64 -6.70 21.26
N LYS A 234 22.80 -8.02 21.11
CA LYS A 234 23.09 -8.64 19.82
C LYS A 234 21.92 -8.55 18.84
N ALA A 235 20.69 -8.69 19.34
CA ALA A 235 19.50 -8.60 18.50
C ALA A 235 19.27 -7.15 18.04
N PHE A 236 19.57 -6.16 18.90
CA PHE A 236 19.58 -4.76 18.50
C PHE A 236 20.59 -4.51 17.37
N GLU A 237 21.85 -4.93 17.53
CA GLU A 237 22.89 -4.77 16.49
C GLU A 237 22.48 -5.42 15.16
N TYR A 238 21.77 -6.55 15.23
CA TYR A 238 21.22 -7.21 14.05
C TYR A 238 20.15 -6.36 13.38
N VAL A 239 19.17 -5.87 14.14
CA VAL A 239 18.10 -5.01 13.63
C VAL A 239 18.67 -3.72 13.03
N GLU A 240 19.62 -3.06 13.70
CA GLU A 240 20.28 -1.86 13.19
C GLU A 240 21.00 -2.11 11.87
N ARG A 241 21.71 -3.24 11.75
CA ARG A 241 22.43 -3.62 10.53
C ARG A 241 21.51 -3.95 9.36
N HIS A 242 20.35 -4.55 9.64
CA HIS A 242 19.42 -5.06 8.63
C HIS A 242 18.15 -4.19 8.50
N GLN A 243 18.13 -3.00 9.12
CA GLN A 243 16.91 -2.19 9.25
C GLN A 243 16.23 -1.88 7.90
N ALA A 244 16.99 -1.50 6.87
CA ALA A 244 16.43 -1.12 5.58
C ALA A 244 15.67 -2.30 4.93
N GLU A 245 16.28 -3.48 4.94
CA GLU A 245 15.69 -4.71 4.38
C GLU A 245 14.47 -5.17 5.20
N ILE A 246 14.56 -5.14 6.53
CA ILE A 246 13.46 -5.53 7.42
C ILE A 246 12.27 -4.59 7.24
N ILE A 247 12.50 -3.27 7.24
CA ILE A 247 11.47 -2.24 7.09
C ILE A 247 10.77 -2.37 5.74
N ALA A 248 11.54 -2.34 4.64
CA ALA A 248 10.99 -2.39 3.29
C ALA A 248 10.21 -3.70 3.03
N THR A 249 10.77 -4.84 3.43
CA THR A 249 10.11 -6.14 3.20
C THR A 249 8.84 -6.28 4.05
N THR A 250 8.88 -5.85 5.31
CA THR A 250 7.72 -5.95 6.22
C THR A 250 6.59 -5.03 5.77
N GLN A 251 6.92 -3.80 5.38
CA GLN A 251 5.95 -2.82 4.88
C GLN A 251 5.29 -3.30 3.58
N SER A 252 6.08 -3.68 2.59
CA SER A 252 5.57 -4.16 1.30
C SER A 252 4.69 -5.43 1.46
N ALA A 253 5.06 -6.34 2.37
CA ALA A 253 4.24 -7.50 2.68
C ALA A 253 2.92 -7.11 3.37
N ALA A 254 2.94 -6.16 4.32
CA ALA A 254 1.73 -5.66 4.98
C ALA A 254 0.75 -5.01 3.98
N GLU A 255 1.25 -4.19 3.06
CA GLU A 255 0.45 -3.54 2.02
C GLU A 255 -0.16 -4.54 1.04
N THR A 256 0.61 -5.57 0.67
CA THR A 256 0.11 -6.66 -0.17
C THR A 256 -0.99 -7.45 0.54
N LEU A 257 -0.81 -7.76 1.83
CA LEU A 257 -1.83 -8.41 2.64
C LEU A 257 -3.10 -7.56 2.78
N ALA A 258 -2.97 -6.24 2.98
CA ALA A 258 -4.10 -5.33 3.03
C ALA A 258 -4.90 -5.35 1.71
N SER A 259 -4.20 -5.17 0.58
CA SER A 259 -4.83 -5.24 -0.75
C SER A 259 -5.49 -6.58 -1.03
N TRP A 260 -4.90 -7.68 -0.54
CA TRP A 260 -5.46 -9.02 -0.70
C TRP A 260 -6.73 -9.20 0.13
N ALA A 261 -6.73 -8.73 1.38
CA ALA A 261 -7.93 -8.74 2.21
C ALA A 261 -9.08 -7.96 1.56
N ASP A 262 -8.79 -6.76 1.05
CA ASP A 262 -9.78 -5.92 0.37
C ASP A 262 -10.36 -6.60 -0.89
N ALA A 263 -9.49 -7.21 -1.69
CA ALA A 263 -9.91 -7.95 -2.88
C ALA A 263 -10.84 -9.12 -2.53
N VAL A 264 -10.52 -9.91 -1.50
CA VAL A 264 -11.37 -11.01 -1.03
C VAL A 264 -12.71 -10.50 -0.51
N MET A 265 -12.73 -9.39 0.25
CA MET A 265 -13.96 -8.79 0.77
C MET A 265 -14.85 -8.21 -0.32
N SER A 266 -14.27 -7.68 -1.40
CA SER A 266 -15.02 -7.10 -2.53
C SER A 266 -15.89 -8.11 -3.30
N ILE A 267 -15.70 -9.40 -3.05
CA ILE A 267 -16.38 -10.52 -3.75
C ILE A 267 -17.47 -11.16 -2.89
N ILE A 268 -17.51 -10.85 -1.58
CA ILE A 268 -18.49 -11.37 -0.60
C ILE A 268 -19.73 -10.47 -0.55
#